data_AF-A0A2G6FVK6-F1
#
_entry.id   AF-A0A2G6FVK6-F1
#
_cell.length_a   1.000
_cell.length_b   1.000
_cell.length_c   1.000
_cell.angle_alpha   90.00
_cell.angle_beta   90.00
_cell.angle_gamma   90.00
#
_symmetry.space_group_name_H-M   'P 1'
#
loop_
_entity.id
_entity.type
_entity.pdbx_description
1 polymer ?
#
loop_
_entity_poly.entity_id
_entity_poly.type
_entity_poly.pdbx_seq_one_letter_code
_entity_poly.pdbx_strand_id
1 'polypeptide(L)'
;MFSKFRIKTKMMLALCSVILLMYGITIFLVTYNTNAIIKEEAFEKTNNLASYYSEIIKTRIQEAMHTAQLLAHTYEGMIKSEKRPDKTALDGALQEIMDQNPEFVALWIMIDPGELIETHYYPWLHRKGGQVKLEPVETLEEYKSESNKPFFAIPKQKQKEALLEPYLDESNVMMTSTVVPIIVNNHVVGVAGVDIALDSLAKLVSELKPYGTGIANLLSNSGIYVAHPDKSMVSKPLEK
;
A
#
# COMPACT_ATOMS: atom_id res chain seq x y z
N MET A 1 -28.09 65.60 -4.06
CA MET A 1 -29.36 65.05 -3.51
C MET A 1 -29.54 65.30 -2.00
N PHE A 2 -28.45 65.38 -1.21
CA PHE A 2 -28.51 65.56 0.25
C PHE A 2 -29.01 66.93 0.75
N SER A 3 -28.87 68.01 -0.02
CA SER A 3 -29.20 69.37 0.44
C SER A 3 -30.69 69.61 0.69
N LYS A 4 -31.58 68.87 0.02
CA LYS A 4 -33.05 69.04 0.06
C LYS A 4 -33.77 68.38 1.25
N PHE A 5 -33.08 67.60 2.10
CA PHE A 5 -33.69 66.89 3.23
C PHE A 5 -33.78 67.74 4.51
N ARG A 6 -34.79 67.46 5.37
CA ARG A 6 -34.91 68.01 6.73
C ARG A 6 -33.72 67.56 7.61
N ILE A 7 -33.33 68.38 8.59
CA ILE A 7 -32.16 68.13 9.47
C ILE A 7 -32.18 66.75 10.14
N LYS A 8 -33.33 66.31 10.65
CA LYS A 8 -33.51 64.98 11.28
C LYS A 8 -33.14 63.84 10.32
N THR A 9 -33.55 63.92 9.06
CA THR A 9 -33.25 62.92 8.03
C THR A 9 -31.76 62.87 7.69
N LYS A 10 -31.08 64.03 7.65
CA LYS A 10 -29.62 64.10 7.42
C LYS A 10 -28.84 63.41 8.54
N MET A 11 -29.21 63.65 9.80
CA MET A 11 -28.57 62.99 10.95
C MET A 11 -28.79 61.48 10.94
N MET A 12 -30.02 61.05 10.62
CA MET A 12 -30.37 59.63 10.56
C MET A 12 -29.59 58.91 9.44
N LEU A 13 -29.49 59.50 8.25
CA LEU A 13 -28.70 58.95 7.15
C LEU A 13 -27.20 58.86 7.49
N ALA A 14 -26.65 59.88 8.17
CA ALA A 14 -25.26 59.86 8.61
C ALA A 14 -24.98 58.74 9.63
N LEU A 15 -25.85 58.59 10.64
CA LEU A 15 -25.78 57.48 11.60
C LEU A 15 -25.87 56.12 10.92
N CYS A 16 -26.84 55.92 10.03
CA CYS A 16 -26.98 54.68 9.28
C CYS A 16 -25.76 54.40 8.41
N SER A 17 -25.16 55.41 7.77
CA SER A 17 -23.95 55.21 6.96
C SER A 17 -22.74 54.78 7.79
N VAL A 18 -22.54 55.33 8.98
CA VAL A 18 -21.44 54.96 9.87
C VAL A 18 -21.63 53.52 10.36
N ILE A 19 -22.85 53.15 10.74
CA ILE A 19 -23.18 51.78 11.16
C ILE A 19 -22.94 50.79 10.01
N LEU A 20 -23.39 51.12 8.79
CA LEU A 20 -23.15 50.29 7.60
C LEU A 20 -21.66 50.13 7.28
N LEU A 21 -20.88 51.20 7.39
CA LEU A 21 -19.43 51.15 7.19
C LEU A 21 -18.74 50.27 8.23
N MET A 22 -19.10 50.40 9.52
CA MET A 22 -18.55 49.55 10.57
C MET A 22 -18.88 48.07 10.33
N TYR A 23 -20.14 47.74 10.04
CA TYR A 23 -20.52 46.35 9.72
C TYR A 23 -19.79 45.82 8.49
N GLY A 24 -19.63 46.64 7.44
CA GLY A 24 -18.87 46.25 6.25
C GLY A 24 -17.41 45.93 6.56
N ILE A 25 -16.74 46.76 7.37
CA ILE A 25 -15.35 46.53 7.78
C ILE A 25 -15.24 45.27 8.64
N THR A 26 -16.14 45.07 9.61
CA THR A 26 -16.12 43.86 10.46
C THR A 26 -16.35 42.61 9.64
N ILE A 27 -17.35 42.59 8.75
CA ILE A 27 -17.62 41.45 7.85
C ILE A 27 -16.40 41.16 6.98
N PHE A 28 -15.77 42.20 6.42
CA PHE A 28 -14.57 42.04 5.60
C PHE A 28 -13.40 41.42 6.39
N LEU A 29 -13.07 41.95 7.57
CA LEU A 29 -11.99 41.45 8.42
C LEU A 29 -12.24 40.02 8.90
N VAL A 30 -13.47 39.73 9.34
CA VAL A 30 -13.88 38.39 9.77
C VAL A 30 -13.76 37.42 8.60
N THR A 31 -14.35 37.73 7.45
CA THR A 31 -14.30 36.85 6.26
C THR A 31 -12.88 36.58 5.81
N TYR A 32 -12.03 37.62 5.79
CA TYR A 32 -10.62 37.49 5.40
C TYR A 32 -9.86 36.55 6.35
N ASN A 33 -9.98 36.77 7.66
CA ASN A 33 -9.29 35.95 8.67
C ASN A 33 -9.85 34.52 8.73
N THR A 34 -11.18 34.38 8.68
CA THR A 34 -11.86 33.08 8.73
C THR A 34 -11.55 32.23 7.50
N ASN A 35 -11.38 32.81 6.31
CA ASN A 35 -11.00 32.06 5.12
C ASN A 35 -9.62 31.38 5.24
N ALA A 36 -8.66 32.02 5.93
CA ALA A 36 -7.37 31.42 6.19
C ALA A 36 -7.48 30.25 7.17
N ILE A 37 -8.20 30.47 8.28
CA ILE A 37 -8.43 29.46 9.32
C ILE A 37 -9.17 28.23 8.77
N ILE A 38 -10.23 28.44 7.98
CA ILE A 38 -11.01 27.34 7.37
C ILE A 38 -10.14 26.49 6.44
N LYS A 39 -9.26 27.13 5.65
CA LYS A 39 -8.36 26.38 4.75
C LYS A 39 -7.38 25.54 5.53
N GLU A 40 -6.75 26.13 6.54
CA GLU A 40 -5.79 25.43 7.41
C GLU A 40 -6.46 24.24 8.11
N GLU A 41 -7.64 24.46 8.71
CA GLU A 41 -8.42 23.41 9.36
C GLU A 41 -8.86 22.31 8.37
N ALA A 42 -9.23 22.68 7.14
CA ALA A 42 -9.58 21.71 6.10
C ALA A 42 -8.37 20.84 5.69
N PHE A 43 -7.18 21.45 5.56
CA PHE A 43 -5.94 20.70 5.29
C PHE A 43 -5.57 19.78 6.45
N GLU A 44 -5.62 20.28 7.69
CA GLU A 44 -5.31 19.48 8.87
C GLU A 44 -6.23 18.27 8.99
N LYS A 45 -7.55 18.47 8.88
CA LYS A 45 -8.51 17.36 8.94
C LYS A 45 -8.33 16.38 7.79
N THR A 46 -8.04 16.86 6.57
CA THR A 46 -7.77 16.00 5.42
C THR A 46 -6.49 15.20 5.62
N ASN A 47 -5.44 15.81 6.21
CA ASN A 47 -4.20 15.13 6.52
C ASN A 47 -4.41 14.05 7.58
N ASN A 48 -5.15 14.35 8.65
CA ASN A 48 -5.51 13.36 9.68
C ASN A 48 -6.30 12.19 9.08
N LEU A 49 -7.22 12.47 8.17
CA LEU A 49 -7.98 11.44 7.47
C LEU A 49 -7.12 10.60 6.52
N ALA A 50 -6.18 11.24 5.80
CA ALA A 50 -5.21 10.55 4.97
C ALA A 50 -4.29 9.65 5.81
N SER A 51 -3.85 10.10 6.99
CA SER A 51 -3.08 9.27 7.93
C SER A 51 -3.90 8.08 8.44
N TYR A 52 -5.17 8.31 8.80
CA TYR A 52 -6.09 7.23 9.21
C TYR A 52 -6.26 6.18 8.11
N TYR A 53 -6.51 6.60 6.87
CA TYR A 53 -6.59 5.72 5.71
C TYR A 53 -5.27 5.00 5.39
N SER A 54 -4.14 5.69 5.58
CA SER A 54 -2.82 5.08 5.40
C SER A 54 -2.61 3.93 6.39
N GLU A 55 -3.06 4.05 7.64
CA GLU A 55 -2.95 2.95 8.61
C GLU A 55 -3.83 1.74 8.23
N ILE A 56 -5.01 1.96 7.64
CA ILE A 56 -5.85 0.86 7.12
C ILE A 56 -5.10 0.10 6.00
N ILE A 57 -4.56 0.83 5.03
CA ILE A 57 -3.84 0.22 3.89
C ILE A 57 -2.55 -0.44 4.37
N LYS A 58 -1.82 0.21 5.27
CA LYS A 58 -0.60 -0.31 5.87
C LYS A 58 -0.85 -1.60 6.65
N THR A 59 -1.93 -1.69 7.42
CA THR A 59 -2.31 -2.93 8.13
C THR A 59 -2.41 -4.09 7.15
N ARG A 60 -3.05 -3.86 6.00
CA ARG A 60 -3.17 -4.88 4.95
C ARG A 60 -1.83 -5.34 4.38
N ILE A 61 -0.93 -4.41 4.11
CA ILE A 61 0.42 -4.74 3.62
C ILE A 61 1.25 -5.41 4.71
N GLN A 62 1.08 -5.00 5.96
CA GLN A 62 1.78 -5.56 7.12
C GLN A 62 1.36 -7.01 7.40
N GLU A 63 0.11 -7.40 7.18
CA GLU A 63 -0.33 -8.80 7.27
C GLU A 63 0.48 -9.71 6.33
N ALA A 64 0.65 -9.28 5.07
CA ALA A 64 1.48 -9.99 4.09
C ALA A 64 2.95 -10.00 4.49
N MET A 65 3.50 -8.86 4.93
CA MET A 65 4.89 -8.75 5.37
C MET A 65 5.18 -9.64 6.58
N HIS A 66 4.32 -9.62 7.61
CA HIS A 66 4.47 -10.46 8.79
C HIS A 66 4.38 -11.95 8.43
N THR A 67 3.53 -12.31 7.47
CA THR A 67 3.47 -13.69 6.95
C THR A 67 4.80 -14.07 6.29
N ALA A 68 5.35 -13.22 5.42
CA ALA A 68 6.65 -13.45 4.80
C ALA A 68 7.78 -13.54 5.84
N GLN A 69 7.77 -12.71 6.88
CA GLN A 69 8.72 -12.77 8.00
C GLN A 69 8.60 -14.08 8.77
N LEU A 70 7.38 -14.51 9.10
CA LEU A 70 7.13 -15.76 9.81
C LEU A 70 7.66 -16.95 9.01
N LEU A 71 7.39 -16.98 7.70
CA LEU A 71 7.95 -18.00 6.81
C LEU A 71 9.47 -17.94 6.80
N ALA A 72 10.06 -16.76 6.63
CA ALA A 72 11.52 -16.63 6.58
C ALA A 72 12.20 -17.15 7.86
N HIS A 73 11.68 -16.78 9.04
CA HIS A 73 12.20 -17.25 10.33
C HIS A 73 11.94 -18.75 10.58
N THR A 74 10.80 -19.26 10.13
CA THR A 74 10.49 -20.69 10.22
C THR A 74 11.50 -21.52 9.42
N TYR A 75 11.77 -21.11 8.18
CA TYR A 75 12.72 -21.80 7.32
C TYR A 75 14.18 -21.59 7.75
N GLU A 76 14.53 -20.42 8.26
CA GLU A 76 15.82 -20.19 8.93
C GLU A 76 16.04 -21.20 10.07
N GLY A 77 15.04 -21.38 10.94
CA GLY A 77 15.10 -22.35 12.04
C GLY A 77 15.22 -23.79 11.57
N MET A 78 14.51 -24.16 10.49
CA MET A 78 14.60 -25.49 9.88
C MET A 78 16.00 -25.76 9.33
N ILE A 79 16.56 -24.83 8.54
CA ILE A 79 17.91 -24.95 7.97
C ILE A 79 18.96 -25.10 9.08
N LYS A 80 18.91 -24.25 10.11
CA LYS A 80 19.83 -24.32 11.27
C LYS A 80 19.73 -25.62 12.07
N SER A 81 18.58 -26.29 12.04
CA SER A 81 18.40 -27.55 12.74
C SER A 81 19.04 -28.75 12.05
N GLU A 82 19.48 -28.58 10.79
CA GLU A 82 20.02 -29.62 9.90
C GLU A 82 19.07 -30.82 9.68
N LYS A 83 17.81 -30.71 10.11
CA LYS A 83 16.78 -31.71 9.84
C LYS A 83 16.19 -31.43 8.47
N ARG A 84 16.05 -32.47 7.66
CA ARG A 84 15.35 -32.42 6.37
C ARG A 84 13.86 -32.62 6.60
N PRO A 85 13.04 -31.55 6.58
CA PRO A 85 11.59 -31.69 6.74
C PRO A 85 10.98 -32.45 5.55
N ASP A 86 9.84 -33.09 5.79
CA ASP A 86 9.05 -33.69 4.73
C ASP A 86 8.43 -32.58 3.85
N LYS A 87 8.75 -32.61 2.54
CA LYS A 87 8.25 -31.63 1.57
C LYS A 87 6.73 -31.56 1.57
N THR A 88 6.05 -32.71 1.65
CA THR A 88 4.57 -32.74 1.65
C THR A 88 3.98 -32.06 2.87
N ALA A 89 4.64 -32.18 4.04
CA ALA A 89 4.22 -31.47 5.24
C ALA A 89 4.42 -29.95 5.12
N LEU A 90 5.52 -29.51 4.50
CA LEU A 90 5.77 -28.10 4.24
C LEU A 90 4.76 -27.51 3.25
N ASP A 91 4.54 -28.19 2.13
CA ASP A 91 3.58 -27.77 1.11
C ASP A 91 2.16 -27.68 1.70
N GLY A 92 1.76 -28.63 2.55
CA GLY A 92 0.48 -28.59 3.27
C GLY A 92 0.36 -27.43 4.26
N ALA A 93 1.45 -27.06 4.94
CA ALA A 93 1.46 -25.89 5.83
C ALA A 93 1.33 -24.58 5.04
N LEU A 94 2.01 -24.45 3.90
CA LEU A 94 1.88 -23.29 3.01
C LEU A 94 0.46 -23.19 2.45
N GLN A 95 -0.16 -24.32 2.09
CA GLN A 95 -1.54 -24.39 1.62
C GLN A 95 -2.51 -23.87 2.68
N GLU A 96 -2.39 -24.30 3.95
CA GLU A 96 -3.23 -23.81 5.04
C GLU A 96 -3.07 -22.30 5.25
N ILE A 97 -1.84 -21.78 5.23
CA ILE A 97 -1.61 -20.33 5.33
C ILE A 97 -2.30 -19.60 4.18
N MET A 98 -2.17 -20.12 2.95
CA MET A 98 -2.82 -19.54 1.79
C MET A 98 -4.35 -19.54 1.92
N ASP A 99 -4.94 -20.60 2.47
CA ASP A 99 -6.39 -20.72 2.64
C ASP A 99 -6.96 -19.78 3.72
N GLN A 100 -6.22 -19.57 4.81
CA GLN A 100 -6.59 -18.65 5.89
C GLN A 100 -6.46 -17.15 5.51
N ASN A 101 -5.73 -16.84 4.44
CA ASN A 101 -5.47 -15.46 4.00
C ASN A 101 -6.06 -15.23 2.59
N PRO A 102 -7.38 -14.99 2.48
CA PRO A 102 -8.10 -15.01 1.21
C PRO A 102 -7.67 -13.93 0.20
N GLU A 103 -6.93 -12.95 0.66
CA GLU A 103 -6.38 -11.84 -0.12
C GLU A 103 -5.04 -12.06 -0.77
N PHE A 104 -4.29 -13.04 -0.31
CA PHE A 104 -3.00 -13.33 -0.89
C PHE A 104 -3.27 -13.90 -2.27
N VAL A 105 -2.64 -13.29 -3.27
CA VAL A 105 -2.69 -13.78 -4.63
C VAL A 105 -1.70 -14.92 -4.76
N ALA A 106 -0.52 -14.75 -4.16
CA ALA A 106 0.45 -15.82 -4.09
C ALA A 106 1.23 -15.80 -2.78
N LEU A 107 1.78 -16.96 -2.43
CA LEU A 107 2.67 -17.19 -1.30
C LEU A 107 3.76 -18.15 -1.76
N TRP A 108 5.01 -17.80 -1.50
CA TRP A 108 6.13 -18.57 -2.01
C TRP A 108 7.37 -18.49 -1.13
N ILE A 109 8.23 -19.48 -1.32
CA ILE A 109 9.51 -19.58 -0.63
C ILE A 109 10.51 -20.08 -1.65
N MET A 110 11.61 -19.38 -1.84
CA MET A 110 12.67 -19.76 -2.77
C MET A 110 13.98 -19.90 -2.00
N ILE A 111 14.52 -21.10 -1.93
CA ILE A 111 15.74 -21.42 -1.18
C ILE A 111 16.84 -21.87 -2.14
N ASP A 112 18.06 -21.38 -1.90
CA ASP A 112 19.25 -21.74 -2.67
C ASP A 112 19.49 -23.26 -2.60
N PRO A 113 19.86 -23.91 -3.73
CA PRO A 113 20.14 -25.34 -3.73
C PRO A 113 21.21 -25.74 -2.72
N GLY A 114 20.97 -26.83 -1.99
CA GLY A 114 21.89 -27.37 -0.98
C GLY A 114 21.66 -26.86 0.45
N GLU A 115 20.86 -25.81 0.66
CA GLU A 115 20.64 -25.20 1.98
C GLU A 115 19.57 -25.94 2.81
N LEU A 116 18.45 -26.31 2.20
CA LEU A 116 17.38 -27.11 2.83
C LEU A 116 17.23 -28.49 2.20
N ILE A 117 17.24 -28.52 0.87
CA ILE A 117 17.15 -29.71 0.03
C ILE A 117 18.31 -29.64 -0.97
N GLU A 118 18.88 -30.78 -1.35
CA GLU A 118 20.05 -30.86 -2.25
C GLU A 118 19.81 -30.21 -3.63
N THR A 119 18.58 -30.33 -4.14
CA THR A 119 18.14 -29.66 -5.37
C THR A 119 17.64 -28.25 -5.04
N HIS A 120 16.77 -27.67 -5.87
CA HIS A 120 16.06 -26.43 -5.55
C HIS A 120 14.82 -26.70 -4.68
N TYR A 121 14.45 -25.73 -3.85
CA TYR A 121 13.18 -25.70 -3.12
C TYR A 121 12.49 -24.37 -3.39
N TYR A 122 11.47 -24.41 -4.25
CA TYR A 122 10.70 -23.23 -4.62
C TYR A 122 9.20 -23.54 -4.80
N PRO A 123 8.46 -23.82 -3.70
CA PRO A 123 7.01 -23.84 -3.75
C PRO A 123 6.47 -22.43 -4.02
N TRP A 124 5.59 -22.33 -5.03
CA TRP A 124 4.79 -21.15 -5.29
C TRP A 124 3.32 -21.53 -5.30
N LEU A 125 2.57 -21.01 -4.33
CA LEU A 125 1.14 -21.20 -4.25
C LEU A 125 0.48 -19.96 -4.84
N HIS A 126 -0.32 -20.14 -5.89
CA HIS A 126 -1.00 -19.06 -6.57
C HIS A 126 -2.51 -19.29 -6.60
N ARG A 127 -3.27 -18.24 -6.30
CA ARG A 127 -4.72 -18.24 -6.27
C ARG A 127 -5.28 -17.71 -7.58
N LYS A 128 -5.91 -18.59 -8.35
CA LYS A 128 -6.54 -18.24 -9.63
C LYS A 128 -7.98 -18.74 -9.67
N GLY A 129 -8.94 -17.81 -9.84
CA GLY A 129 -10.36 -18.15 -9.89
C GLY A 129 -10.92 -18.73 -8.58
N GLY A 130 -10.34 -18.34 -7.43
CA GLY A 130 -10.74 -18.83 -6.11
C GLY A 130 -10.17 -20.21 -5.72
N GLN A 131 -9.36 -20.82 -6.59
CA GLN A 131 -8.64 -22.05 -6.28
C GLN A 131 -7.16 -21.73 -6.06
N VAL A 132 -6.60 -22.28 -4.99
CA VAL A 132 -5.15 -22.25 -4.75
C VAL A 132 -4.53 -23.44 -5.48
N LYS A 133 -3.46 -23.17 -6.22
CA LYS A 133 -2.65 -24.18 -6.87
C LYS A 133 -1.21 -24.04 -6.41
N LEU A 134 -0.61 -25.16 -6.05
CA LEU A 134 0.83 -25.26 -5.86
C LEU A 134 1.46 -25.52 -7.24
N GLU A 135 2.27 -24.57 -7.70
CA GLU A 135 3.10 -24.67 -8.88
C GLU A 135 4.55 -24.70 -8.40
N PRO A 136 5.14 -25.89 -8.14
CA PRO A 136 6.54 -25.95 -7.78
C PRO A 136 7.36 -25.58 -9.01
N VAL A 137 8.40 -24.77 -8.83
CA VAL A 137 9.47 -24.75 -9.82
C VAL A 137 10.20 -26.09 -9.75
N GLU A 138 10.29 -26.79 -10.88
CA GLU A 138 10.73 -28.19 -10.93
C GLU A 138 12.14 -28.35 -11.49
N THR A 139 12.73 -27.30 -12.05
CA THR A 139 14.07 -27.36 -12.65
C THR A 139 15.05 -26.32 -12.09
N LEU A 140 16.34 -26.67 -12.11
CA LEU A 140 17.42 -25.74 -11.78
C LEU A 140 17.52 -24.56 -12.76
N GLU A 141 17.11 -24.75 -14.02
CA GLU A 141 17.11 -23.68 -15.02
C GLU A 141 16.01 -22.64 -14.75
N GLU A 142 14.81 -23.08 -14.39
CA GLU A 142 13.75 -22.20 -13.89
C GLU A 142 14.21 -21.48 -12.62
N TYR A 143 14.81 -22.17 -11.65
CA TYR A 143 15.39 -21.52 -10.46
C TYR A 143 16.35 -20.38 -10.83
N LYS A 144 17.28 -20.62 -11.76
CA LYS A 144 18.22 -19.58 -12.22
C LYS A 144 17.50 -18.42 -12.87
N SER A 145 16.50 -18.67 -13.71
CA SER A 145 15.67 -17.63 -14.34
C SER A 145 15.02 -16.73 -13.28
N GLU A 146 14.35 -17.35 -12.31
CA GLU A 146 13.60 -16.66 -11.25
C GLU A 146 14.53 -15.92 -10.28
N SER A 147 15.73 -16.48 -10.02
CA SER A 147 16.70 -15.88 -9.08
C SER A 147 17.25 -14.52 -9.55
N ASN A 148 17.11 -14.19 -10.83
CA ASN A 148 17.50 -12.90 -11.38
C ASN A 148 16.38 -11.85 -11.31
N LYS A 149 15.14 -12.26 -11.00
CA LYS A 149 13.99 -11.34 -10.94
C LYS A 149 14.08 -10.45 -9.69
N PRO A 150 13.54 -9.21 -9.74
CA PRO A 150 13.64 -8.25 -8.64
C PRO A 150 13.17 -8.79 -7.28
N PHE A 151 12.12 -9.61 -7.27
CA PHE A 151 11.56 -10.14 -6.03
C PHE A 151 12.52 -11.05 -5.24
N PHE A 152 13.47 -11.69 -5.92
CA PHE A 152 14.50 -12.50 -5.27
C PHE A 152 15.81 -11.72 -5.13
N ALA A 153 16.23 -11.03 -6.20
CA ALA A 153 17.51 -10.34 -6.25
C ALA A 153 17.61 -9.16 -5.26
N ILE A 154 16.54 -8.37 -5.09
CA ILE A 154 16.52 -7.19 -4.20
C ILE A 154 16.74 -7.57 -2.73
N PRO A 155 15.93 -8.45 -2.12
CA PRO A 155 16.12 -8.82 -0.71
C PRO A 155 17.45 -9.55 -0.50
N LYS A 156 17.93 -10.33 -1.48
CA LYS A 156 19.25 -10.98 -1.43
C LYS A 156 20.40 -9.97 -1.42
N GLN A 157 20.37 -8.97 -2.29
CA GLN A 157 21.39 -7.93 -2.37
C GLN A 157 21.37 -7.00 -1.14
N LYS A 158 20.18 -6.61 -0.68
CA LYS A 158 20.02 -5.65 0.43
C LYS A 158 20.12 -6.29 1.81
N GLN A 159 19.99 -7.62 1.90
CA GLN A 159 19.87 -8.37 3.16
C GLN A 159 18.78 -7.81 4.08
N LYS A 160 17.70 -7.31 3.48
CA LYS A 160 16.58 -6.68 4.17
C LYS A 160 15.29 -7.01 3.45
N GLU A 161 14.21 -7.05 4.22
CA GLU A 161 12.87 -7.10 3.66
C GLU A 161 12.56 -5.90 2.77
N ALA A 162 11.64 -6.08 1.83
CA ALA A 162 11.22 -5.04 0.91
C ALA A 162 9.75 -5.21 0.52
N LEU A 163 9.08 -4.07 0.29
CA LEU A 163 7.87 -3.99 -0.51
C LEU A 163 8.27 -3.56 -1.92
N LEU A 164 7.93 -4.36 -2.92
CA LEU A 164 8.32 -4.09 -4.31
C LEU A 164 7.42 -3.05 -4.97
N GLU A 165 7.97 -2.33 -5.95
CA GLU A 165 7.15 -1.52 -6.85
C GLU A 165 6.17 -2.42 -7.63
N PRO A 166 5.00 -1.90 -8.04
CA PRO A 166 4.05 -2.68 -8.83
C PRO A 166 4.66 -3.24 -10.10
N TYR A 167 4.37 -4.51 -10.40
CA TYR A 167 4.82 -5.19 -11.61
C TYR A 167 3.76 -6.18 -12.11
N LEU A 168 3.90 -6.58 -13.38
CA LEU A 168 3.05 -7.57 -14.02
C LEU A 168 3.68 -8.95 -13.87
N ASP A 169 2.94 -9.93 -13.37
CA ASP A 169 3.38 -11.31 -13.34
C ASP A 169 3.19 -12.03 -14.70
N GLU A 170 3.59 -13.30 -14.76
CA GLU A 170 3.46 -14.13 -15.96
C GLU A 170 1.99 -14.47 -16.31
N SER A 171 1.08 -14.37 -15.35
CA SER A 171 -0.36 -14.52 -15.53
C SER A 171 -1.07 -13.23 -15.95
N ASN A 172 -0.34 -12.14 -16.24
CA ASN A 172 -0.85 -10.81 -16.52
C ASN A 172 -1.68 -10.20 -15.37
N VAL A 173 -1.33 -10.53 -14.12
CA VAL A 173 -1.87 -9.93 -12.91
C VAL A 173 -0.90 -8.85 -12.44
N MET A 174 -1.41 -7.63 -12.30
CA MET A 174 -0.64 -6.53 -11.72
C MET A 174 -0.61 -6.70 -10.20
N MET A 175 0.58 -6.77 -9.63
CA MET A 175 0.80 -7.07 -8.21
C MET A 175 1.97 -6.30 -7.62
N THR A 176 2.08 -6.34 -6.30
CA THR A 176 3.27 -5.98 -5.51
C THR A 176 3.57 -7.14 -4.57
N SER A 177 4.82 -7.25 -4.13
CA SER A 177 5.23 -8.33 -3.22
C SER A 177 5.90 -7.80 -1.99
N THR A 178 5.57 -8.38 -0.85
CA THR A 178 6.35 -8.27 0.38
C THR A 178 7.34 -9.42 0.40
N VAL A 179 8.64 -9.12 0.40
CA VAL A 179 9.70 -10.12 0.31
C VAL A 179 10.65 -10.00 1.50
N VAL A 180 11.06 -11.14 2.06
CA VAL A 180 11.90 -11.22 3.26
C VAL A 180 13.03 -12.21 3.01
N PRO A 181 14.31 -11.83 3.18
CA PRO A 181 15.42 -12.75 3.02
C PRO A 181 15.48 -13.74 4.19
N ILE A 182 15.79 -14.99 3.87
CA ILE A 182 16.11 -16.04 4.84
C ILE A 182 17.62 -15.95 5.09
N ILE A 183 18.01 -15.63 6.33
CA ILE A 183 19.41 -15.36 6.69
C ILE A 183 19.91 -16.42 7.65
N VAL A 184 20.91 -17.19 7.24
CA VAL A 184 21.60 -18.19 8.07
C VAL A 184 23.07 -17.82 8.16
N ASN A 185 23.62 -17.71 9.37
CA ASN A 185 25.02 -17.37 9.61
C ASN A 185 25.49 -16.12 8.83
N ASN A 186 24.66 -15.07 8.81
CA ASN A 186 24.87 -13.81 8.06
C ASN A 186 24.93 -13.93 6.52
N HIS A 187 24.49 -15.06 5.96
CA HIS A 187 24.35 -15.27 4.53
C HIS A 187 22.88 -15.39 4.15
N VAL A 188 22.47 -14.75 3.06
CA VAL A 188 21.12 -14.93 2.52
C VAL A 188 21.08 -16.23 1.74
N VAL A 189 20.28 -17.19 2.21
CA VAL A 189 20.15 -18.56 1.67
C VAL A 189 18.81 -18.78 0.96
N GLY A 190 17.97 -17.76 0.91
CA GLY A 190 16.66 -17.81 0.27
C GLY A 190 15.84 -16.56 0.54
N VAL A 191 14.61 -16.55 0.04
CA VAL A 191 13.64 -15.46 0.17
C VAL A 191 12.26 -16.07 0.34
N ALA A 192 11.49 -15.56 1.30
CA ALA A 192 10.06 -15.80 1.41
C ALA A 192 9.30 -14.59 0.87
N GLY A 193 8.16 -14.81 0.23
CA GLY A 193 7.35 -13.74 -0.32
C GLY A 193 5.87 -14.00 -0.30
N VAL A 194 5.12 -12.90 -0.28
CA VAL A 194 3.66 -12.87 -0.40
C VAL A 194 3.30 -11.80 -1.42
N ASP A 195 2.48 -12.18 -2.39
CA ASP A 195 2.06 -11.34 -3.50
C ASP A 195 0.65 -10.80 -3.27
N ILE A 196 0.48 -9.49 -3.48
CA ILE A 196 -0.77 -8.75 -3.30
C ILE A 196 -1.20 -8.20 -4.66
N ALA A 197 -2.42 -8.55 -5.11
CA ALA A 197 -3.00 -7.95 -6.30
C ALA A 197 -3.21 -6.45 -6.11
N LEU A 198 -2.83 -5.66 -7.12
CA LEU A 198 -3.15 -4.24 -7.15
C LEU A 198 -4.67 -4.01 -7.16
N ASP A 199 -5.44 -4.88 -7.83
CA ASP A 199 -6.90 -4.82 -7.82
C ASP A 199 -7.51 -4.94 -6.43
N SER A 200 -6.90 -5.74 -5.54
CA SER A 200 -7.35 -5.86 -4.15
C SER A 200 -7.11 -4.55 -3.37
N LEU A 201 -5.93 -3.96 -3.53
CA LEU A 201 -5.61 -2.66 -2.92
C LEU A 201 -6.47 -1.54 -3.52
N ALA A 202 -6.72 -1.57 -4.84
CA ALA A 202 -7.57 -0.61 -5.52
C ALA A 202 -9.02 -0.69 -5.03
N LYS A 203 -9.55 -1.89 -4.81
CA LYS A 203 -10.86 -2.09 -4.20
C LYS A 203 -10.92 -1.49 -2.80
N LEU A 204 -9.95 -1.81 -1.94
CA LEU A 204 -9.86 -1.25 -0.59
C LEU A 204 -9.85 0.29 -0.61
N VAL A 205 -9.00 0.89 -1.46
CA VAL A 205 -8.90 2.36 -1.57
C VAL A 205 -10.18 2.97 -2.13
N SER A 206 -10.88 2.30 -3.05
CA SER A 206 -12.12 2.82 -3.65
C SER A 206 -13.27 2.98 -2.64
N GLU A 207 -13.26 2.18 -1.57
CA GLU A 207 -14.21 2.22 -0.46
C GLU A 207 -13.93 3.40 0.49
N LEU A 208 -12.73 3.98 0.45
CA LEU A 208 -12.35 5.14 1.24
C LEU A 208 -12.92 6.41 0.59
N LYS A 209 -13.96 6.98 1.22
CA LYS A 209 -14.64 8.20 0.76
C LYS A 209 -14.44 9.34 1.75
N PRO A 210 -13.37 10.14 1.62
CA PRO A 210 -13.18 11.33 2.44
C PRO A 210 -14.44 12.21 2.42
N TYR A 211 -15.05 12.46 3.59
CA TYR A 211 -16.29 13.24 3.71
C TYR A 211 -17.46 12.76 2.82
N GLY A 212 -17.49 11.48 2.45
CA GLY A 212 -18.56 10.84 1.66
C GLY A 212 -18.52 11.11 0.14
N THR A 213 -17.83 12.16 -0.31
CA THR A 213 -17.76 12.56 -1.74
C THR A 213 -16.33 12.68 -2.28
N GLY A 214 -15.34 12.75 -1.39
CA GLY A 214 -13.94 12.84 -1.77
C GLY A 214 -13.41 11.55 -2.39
N ILE A 215 -12.23 11.68 -3.00
CA ILE A 215 -11.50 10.57 -3.63
C ILE A 215 -10.21 10.29 -2.86
N ALA A 216 -9.82 9.02 -2.81
CA ALA A 216 -8.54 8.58 -2.30
C ALA A 216 -7.74 7.93 -3.44
N ASN A 217 -6.43 8.17 -3.43
CA ASN A 217 -5.46 7.56 -4.34
C ASN A 217 -4.38 6.88 -3.51
N LEU A 218 -3.82 5.80 -4.03
CA LEU A 218 -2.65 5.15 -3.45
C LEU A 218 -1.53 5.17 -4.49
N LEU A 219 -0.38 5.69 -4.07
CA LEU A 219 0.83 5.77 -4.88
C LEU A 219 1.90 4.85 -4.29
N SER A 220 2.67 4.22 -5.15
CA SER A 220 3.90 3.54 -4.76
C SER A 220 4.98 4.56 -4.42
N ASN A 221 6.09 4.08 -3.86
CA ASN A 221 7.20 4.95 -3.48
C ASN A 221 7.85 5.64 -4.70
N SER A 222 7.85 5.00 -5.87
CA SER A 222 8.30 5.61 -7.14
C SER A 222 7.27 6.54 -7.80
N GLY A 223 6.08 6.70 -7.20
CA GLY A 223 5.01 7.55 -7.73
C GLY A 223 4.14 6.88 -8.79
N ILE A 224 4.01 5.55 -8.77
CA ILE A 224 3.09 4.81 -9.64
C ILE A 224 1.74 4.69 -8.95
N TYR A 225 0.64 4.90 -9.68
CA TYR A 225 -0.71 4.67 -9.15
C TYR A 225 -0.94 3.19 -8.87
N VAL A 226 -1.06 2.83 -7.60
CA VAL A 226 -1.49 1.52 -7.11
C VAL A 226 -3.02 1.47 -7.11
N ALA A 227 -3.67 2.57 -6.75
CA ALA A 227 -5.11 2.72 -6.77
C ALA A 227 -5.50 4.14 -7.20
N HIS A 228 -6.49 4.24 -8.09
CA HIS A 228 -7.02 5.50 -8.60
C HIS A 228 -8.51 5.35 -8.98
N PRO A 229 -9.36 6.38 -8.84
CA PRO A 229 -10.77 6.34 -9.23
C PRO A 229 -11.00 5.97 -10.69
N ASP A 230 -10.15 6.49 -11.59
CA ASP A 230 -10.04 6.00 -12.95
C ASP A 230 -9.08 4.81 -13.01
N LYS A 231 -9.62 3.62 -13.31
CA LYS A 231 -8.87 2.38 -13.45
C LYS A 231 -7.80 2.45 -14.55
N SER A 232 -7.98 3.30 -15.55
CA SER A 232 -6.99 3.48 -16.63
C SER A 232 -5.68 4.11 -16.14
N MET A 233 -5.68 4.69 -14.94
CA MET A 233 -4.51 5.32 -14.33
C MET A 233 -3.71 4.35 -13.48
N VAL A 234 -4.27 3.22 -13.04
CA VAL A 234 -3.54 2.21 -12.29
C VAL A 234 -2.34 1.76 -13.12
N SER A 235 -1.17 1.62 -12.48
CA SER A 235 0.15 1.34 -13.06
C SER A 235 0.80 2.47 -13.90
N LYS A 236 0.14 3.64 -14.04
CA LYS A 236 0.78 4.80 -14.66
C LYS A 236 1.58 5.63 -13.64
N PRO A 237 2.66 6.30 -14.06
CA PRO A 237 3.36 7.26 -13.22
C PRO A 237 2.50 8.51 -12.97
N LEU A 238 2.67 9.11 -11.80
CA LEU A 238 2.17 10.45 -11.49
C LEU A 238 2.82 11.47 -12.44
N GLU A 239 2.02 12.12 -13.27
CA GLU A 239 2.48 13.26 -14.08
C GLU A 239 2.91 14.40 -13.14
N LYS A 240 4.12 14.92 -13.35
CA LYS A 240 4.69 16.04 -12.58
C LYS A 240 4.40 17.37 -13.24
#